data_AF-A0AAD2GDI0-F1
#
_entry.id   AF-A0AAD2GDI0-F1
#
_cell.length_a   1.000
_cell.length_b   1.000
_cell.length_c   1.000
_cell.angle_alpha   90.00
_cell.angle_beta   90.00
_cell.angle_gamma   90.00
#
_symmetry.space_group_name_H-M   'P 1'
#
loop_
_entity.id
_entity.type
_entity.pdbx_description
1 polymer ?
#
loop_
_entity_poly.entity_id
_entity_poly.type
_entity_poly.pdbx_seq_one_letter_code
_entity_poly.pdbx_strand_id
1 'polypeptide(L)'
;MDQKMSSLLACKYNCLHRQMYMVRRHAEDNCHTTSSGKAPWSPKLQGFWDWLSHWKLLFKGRKRCRVSYGKVRRLMKKTRLCNGWKKTTDELEVALAAERRAYKQAKRQATKLRRDFLTVQTTDAKKKKWKSQKAHNRFLWLRQMKQREEARRRRCAQQKASTGGIRAIQIEEKLPDSTQQLLTITDRALVKEGCMQENAAWYDQTRAPYTTPPMAEPLYSIHRAQAESNPTALLEGRYSLPDLLDPATTAFLSHCRFHKDHLPVHLEVTTSDHVYFWSRNPEDKGSEPHGLHN
;
A
#
# COMPACT_ATOMS: atom_id res chain seq x y z
N MET A 1 29.95 10.00 34.03
CA MET A 1 29.89 8.76 33.21
C MET A 1 28.65 8.72 32.31
N ASP A 2 27.67 9.61 32.53
CA ASP A 2 26.36 9.60 31.88
C ASP A 2 26.35 9.99 30.40
N GLN A 3 27.27 10.87 29.95
CA GLN A 3 27.38 11.25 28.53
C GLN A 3 27.79 10.08 27.62
N LYS A 4 28.63 9.15 28.11
CA LYS A 4 29.06 7.96 27.36
C LYS A 4 27.94 6.91 27.25
N MET A 5 27.11 6.79 28.29
CA MET A 5 25.90 5.94 28.27
C MET A 5 24.86 6.47 27.29
N SER A 6 24.66 7.80 27.25
CA SER A 6 23.75 8.47 26.31
C SER A 6 24.17 8.28 24.84
N SER A 7 25.46 8.44 24.52
CA SER A 7 25.96 8.24 23.14
C SER A 7 25.84 6.79 22.68
N LEU A 8 26.04 5.83 23.58
CA LEU A 8 25.86 4.39 23.29
C LEU A 8 24.39 4.04 23.03
N LEU A 9 23.48 4.63 23.81
CA LEU A 9 22.04 4.44 23.64
C LEU A 9 21.55 5.06 22.32
N ALA A 10 22.00 6.27 21.99
CA ALA A 10 21.70 6.93 20.72
C ALA A 10 22.22 6.13 19.52
N CYS A 11 23.43 5.57 19.62
CA CYS A 11 23.99 4.73 18.58
C CYS A 11 23.17 3.44 18.37
N LYS A 12 22.75 2.78 19.46
CA LYS A 12 21.85 1.62 19.41
C LYS A 12 20.50 1.97 18.79
N TYR A 13 19.91 3.11 19.18
CA TYR A 13 18.63 3.57 18.65
C TYR A 13 18.71 3.85 17.14
N ASN A 14 19.74 4.57 16.71
CA ASN A 14 19.97 4.86 15.29
C ASN A 14 20.22 3.59 14.47
N CYS A 15 20.91 2.60 15.05
CA CYS A 15 21.13 1.31 14.40
C CYS A 15 19.82 0.53 14.23
N LEU A 16 18.99 0.45 15.27
CA LEU A 16 17.66 -0.16 15.21
C LEU A 16 16.74 0.56 14.22
N HIS A 17 16.73 1.89 14.22
CA HIS A 17 15.95 2.69 13.30
C HIS A 17 16.36 2.44 11.84
N ARG A 18 17.67 2.39 11.57
CA ARG A 18 18.21 2.08 10.24
C ARG A 18 17.85 0.66 9.81
N GLN A 19 17.91 -0.33 10.71
CA GLN A 19 17.49 -1.70 10.42
C GLN A 19 15.99 -1.77 10.10
N MET A 20 15.13 -1.13 10.89
CA MET A 20 13.69 -1.05 10.60
C MET A 20 13.43 -0.42 9.23
N TYR A 21 14.12 0.68 8.91
CA TYR A 21 13.96 1.36 7.63
C TYR A 21 14.41 0.48 6.45
N MET A 22 15.53 -0.24 6.59
CA MET A 22 15.99 -1.19 5.58
C MET A 22 15.02 -2.36 5.38
N VAL A 23 14.44 -2.89 6.46
CA VAL A 23 13.44 -3.96 6.37
C VAL A 23 12.17 -3.45 5.68
N ARG A 24 11.71 -2.23 5.99
CA ARG A 24 10.55 -1.61 5.31
C ARG A 24 10.81 -1.39 3.82
N ARG A 25 11.95 -0.79 3.46
CA ARG A 25 12.36 -0.60 2.06
C ARG A 25 12.50 -1.91 1.30
N HIS A 26 13.11 -2.91 1.92
CA HIS A 26 13.23 -4.25 1.33
C HIS A 26 11.84 -4.89 1.16
N ALA A 27 10.94 -4.72 2.12
CA ALA A 27 9.57 -5.17 2.00
C ALA A 27 8.83 -4.41 0.89
N GLU A 28 8.96 -3.10 0.79
CA GLU A 28 8.36 -2.27 -0.29
C GLU A 28 8.88 -2.66 -1.68
N ASP A 29 10.20 -2.80 -1.84
CA ASP A 29 10.84 -3.17 -3.11
C ASP A 29 10.40 -4.57 -3.58
N ASN A 30 10.13 -5.49 -2.64
CA ASN A 30 9.72 -6.87 -2.93
C ASN A 30 8.20 -7.09 -2.87
N CYS A 31 7.45 -6.21 -2.20
CA CYS A 31 6.00 -6.13 -2.24
C CYS A 31 5.64 -5.52 -3.59
N HIS A 32 5.65 -6.36 -4.62
CA HIS A 32 5.04 -6.00 -5.88
C HIS A 32 3.58 -5.62 -5.62
N THR A 33 3.28 -4.32 -5.66
CA THR A 33 1.92 -3.83 -5.87
C THR A 33 1.47 -4.35 -7.23
N THR A 34 0.96 -5.58 -7.24
CA THR A 34 0.30 -6.11 -8.42
C THR A 34 -0.97 -5.29 -8.55
N SER A 35 -0.90 -4.18 -9.29
CA SER A 35 -2.07 -3.55 -9.87
C SER A 35 -2.64 -4.57 -10.85
N SER A 36 -3.43 -5.49 -10.31
CA SER A 36 -4.23 -6.41 -11.09
C SER A 36 -5.26 -5.52 -11.77
N GLY A 37 -4.92 -5.06 -12.99
CA GLY A 37 -5.79 -4.21 -13.78
C GLY A 37 -7.21 -4.77 -13.79
N LYS A 38 -8.22 -3.89 -13.92
CA LYS A 38 -9.66 -4.19 -13.79
C LYS A 38 -10.16 -5.45 -14.54
N ALA A 39 -9.42 -5.96 -15.52
CA ALA A 39 -9.74 -7.16 -16.29
C ALA A 39 -9.09 -8.43 -15.71
N PRO A 40 -9.85 -9.50 -15.42
CA PRO A 40 -9.30 -10.73 -14.87
C PRO A 40 -8.37 -11.45 -15.88
N TRP A 41 -7.27 -12.01 -15.38
CA TRP A 41 -6.30 -12.73 -16.20
C TRP A 41 -6.87 -14.06 -16.74
N SER A 42 -6.69 -14.34 -18.03
CA SER A 42 -6.96 -15.64 -18.64
C SER A 42 -5.88 -15.99 -19.68
N PRO A 43 -5.59 -17.27 -19.95
CA PRO A 43 -4.57 -17.63 -20.94
C PRO A 43 -4.88 -17.12 -22.35
N LYS A 44 -6.16 -17.09 -22.74
CA LYS A 44 -6.59 -16.54 -24.03
C LYS A 44 -6.29 -15.03 -24.11
N LEU A 45 -6.63 -14.27 -23.07
CA LEU A 45 -6.33 -12.85 -22.98
C LEU A 45 -4.81 -12.58 -22.93
N GLN A 46 -4.06 -13.42 -22.24
CA GLN A 46 -2.60 -13.39 -22.23
C GLN A 46 -2.01 -13.61 -23.62
N GLY A 47 -2.61 -14.51 -24.42
CA GLY A 47 -2.29 -14.70 -25.82
C GLY A 47 -2.34 -13.37 -26.57
N PHE A 48 -3.50 -12.69 -26.62
CA PHE A 48 -3.61 -11.39 -27.28
C PHE A 48 -2.58 -10.35 -26.79
N TRP A 49 -2.27 -10.36 -25.49
CA TRP A 49 -1.25 -9.46 -24.95
C TRP A 49 0.18 -9.83 -25.38
N ASP A 50 0.51 -11.12 -25.48
CA ASP A 50 1.80 -11.60 -25.97
C ASP A 50 1.98 -11.25 -27.45
N TRP A 51 0.93 -11.37 -28.27
CA TRP A 51 0.91 -10.93 -29.67
C TRP A 51 1.14 -9.42 -29.79
N LEU A 52 0.36 -8.61 -29.07
CA LEU A 52 0.52 -7.16 -29.04
C LEU A 52 1.93 -6.73 -28.56
N SER A 53 2.45 -7.39 -27.54
CA SER A 53 3.79 -7.12 -27.00
C SER A 53 4.89 -7.47 -27.98
N HIS A 54 4.70 -8.54 -28.76
CA HIS A 54 5.65 -8.94 -29.79
C HIS A 54 5.78 -7.86 -30.87
N TRP A 55 4.66 -7.41 -31.44
CA TRP A 55 4.64 -6.33 -32.44
C TRP A 55 5.19 -5.01 -31.91
N LYS A 56 4.87 -4.63 -30.67
CA LYS A 56 5.43 -3.44 -30.02
C LYS A 56 6.96 -3.47 -29.95
N LEU A 57 7.55 -4.62 -29.64
CA LEU A 57 9.01 -4.76 -29.55
C LEU A 57 9.66 -4.72 -30.93
N LEU A 58 9.06 -5.33 -31.95
CA LEU A 58 9.56 -5.26 -33.32
C LEU A 58 9.55 -3.82 -33.84
N PHE A 59 8.43 -3.11 -33.65
CA PHE A 59 8.31 -1.70 -34.02
C PHE A 59 9.31 -0.81 -33.27
N LYS A 60 9.49 -1.03 -31.95
CA LYS A 60 10.50 -0.34 -31.15
C LYS A 60 11.93 -0.59 -31.66
N GLY A 61 12.22 -1.82 -32.08
CA GLY A 61 13.51 -2.17 -32.68
C GLY A 61 13.75 -1.48 -34.01
N ARG A 62 12.72 -1.34 -34.86
CA ARG A 62 12.79 -0.58 -36.12
C ARG A 62 13.09 0.90 -35.90
N LYS A 63 12.53 1.49 -34.84
CA LYS A 63 12.82 2.88 -34.40
C LYS A 63 14.20 3.05 -33.75
N ARG A 64 15.12 2.07 -33.88
CA ARG A 64 16.47 2.06 -33.31
C ARG A 64 16.52 2.22 -31.78
N CYS A 65 15.42 1.97 -31.08
CA CYS A 65 15.42 1.96 -29.62
C CYS A 65 15.96 0.63 -29.09
N ARG A 66 16.58 0.65 -27.90
CA ARG A 66 17.07 -0.57 -27.24
C ARG A 66 15.91 -1.53 -26.94
N VAL A 67 16.05 -2.77 -27.42
CA VAL A 67 15.10 -3.87 -27.23
C VAL A 67 15.84 -5.10 -26.68
N SER A 68 15.23 -5.78 -25.71
CA SER A 68 15.77 -7.05 -25.21
C SER A 68 15.54 -8.17 -26.22
N TYR A 69 16.62 -8.63 -26.86
CA TYR A 69 16.59 -9.72 -27.81
C TYR A 69 16.03 -11.03 -27.22
N GLY A 70 16.40 -11.35 -25.98
CA GLY A 70 15.87 -12.51 -25.26
C GLY A 70 14.36 -12.44 -25.03
N LYS A 71 13.80 -11.24 -24.79
CA LYS A 71 12.34 -11.04 -24.70
C LYS A 71 11.67 -11.27 -26.05
N VAL A 72 12.26 -10.78 -27.15
CA VAL A 72 11.71 -11.00 -28.49
C VAL A 72 11.72 -12.48 -28.85
N ARG A 73 12.84 -13.20 -28.68
CA ARG A 73 12.93 -14.65 -28.92
C ARG A 73 11.88 -15.44 -28.12
N ARG A 74 11.69 -15.11 -26.83
CA ARG A 74 10.65 -15.75 -25.99
C ARG A 74 9.24 -15.51 -26.55
N LEU A 75 8.93 -14.27 -26.97
CA LEU A 75 7.64 -13.94 -27.55
C LEU A 75 7.44 -14.58 -28.93
N MET A 76 8.49 -14.71 -29.75
CA MET A 76 8.43 -15.46 -31.02
C MET A 76 8.03 -16.91 -30.79
N LYS A 77 8.64 -17.58 -29.80
CA LYS A 77 8.28 -18.97 -29.46
C LYS A 77 6.82 -19.10 -28.99
N LYS A 78 6.34 -18.12 -28.20
CA LYS A 78 4.96 -18.12 -27.68
C LYS A 78 3.90 -17.82 -28.75
N THR A 79 4.15 -16.82 -29.59
CA THR A 79 3.21 -16.35 -30.61
C THR A 79 3.33 -17.11 -31.93
N ARG A 80 4.43 -17.86 -32.14
CA ARG A 80 4.80 -18.53 -33.39
C ARG A 80 4.94 -17.58 -34.59
N LEU A 81 5.11 -16.28 -34.32
CA LEU A 81 5.39 -15.27 -35.34
C LEU A 81 6.89 -15.21 -35.65
N CYS A 82 7.35 -16.06 -36.56
CA CYS A 82 8.76 -16.06 -36.98
C CYS A 82 9.08 -14.96 -38.00
N ASN A 83 8.10 -14.62 -38.85
CA ASN A 83 8.30 -13.72 -39.99
C ASN A 83 8.09 -12.23 -39.67
N GLY A 84 7.85 -11.87 -38.40
CA GLY A 84 7.58 -10.48 -38.00
C GLY A 84 8.72 -9.50 -38.33
N TRP A 85 9.95 -9.98 -38.42
CA TRP A 85 11.14 -9.18 -38.78
C TRP A 85 11.22 -8.80 -40.26
N LYS A 86 10.54 -9.55 -41.14
CA LYS A 86 10.57 -9.28 -42.59
C LYS A 86 9.64 -8.14 -43.00
N LYS A 87 8.71 -7.76 -42.11
CA LYS A 87 7.76 -6.69 -42.36
C LYS A 87 8.42 -5.32 -42.38
N THR A 88 7.90 -4.47 -43.26
CA THR A 88 8.23 -3.03 -43.35
C THR A 88 7.68 -2.27 -42.15
N THR A 89 8.11 -1.01 -41.94
CA THR A 89 7.62 -0.16 -40.86
C THR A 89 6.10 0.03 -40.92
N ASP A 90 5.58 0.24 -42.12
CA ASP A 90 4.17 0.59 -42.34
C ASP A 90 3.29 -0.64 -42.11
N GLU A 91 3.73 -1.81 -42.58
CA GLU A 91 3.07 -3.08 -42.28
C GLU A 91 3.05 -3.41 -40.77
N LEU A 92 4.10 -3.02 -40.04
CA LEU A 92 4.16 -3.18 -38.58
C LEU A 92 3.17 -2.26 -37.87
N GLU A 93 2.97 -1.03 -38.35
CA GLU A 93 1.98 -0.11 -37.79
C GLU A 93 0.56 -0.63 -38.00
N VAL A 94 0.25 -1.09 -39.22
CA VAL A 94 -1.06 -1.69 -39.55
C VAL A 94 -1.31 -2.93 -38.68
N ALA A 95 -0.33 -3.84 -38.58
CA ALA A 95 -0.44 -5.04 -37.74
C ALA A 95 -0.63 -4.68 -36.26
N LEU A 96 0.13 -3.71 -35.75
CA LEU A 96 0.04 -3.27 -34.37
C LEU A 96 -1.31 -2.61 -34.07
N ALA A 97 -1.87 -1.84 -35.01
CA ALA A 97 -3.21 -1.27 -34.88
C ALA A 97 -4.29 -2.36 -34.86
N ALA A 98 -4.21 -3.36 -35.75
CA ALA A 98 -5.12 -4.50 -35.78
C ALA A 98 -5.11 -5.27 -34.44
N GLU A 99 -3.92 -5.56 -33.91
CA GLU A 99 -3.75 -6.28 -32.65
C GLU A 99 -4.21 -5.47 -31.43
N ARG A 100 -4.06 -4.14 -31.45
CA ARG A 100 -4.65 -3.26 -30.43
C ARG A 100 -6.18 -3.37 -30.43
N ARG A 101 -6.81 -3.41 -31.61
CA ARG A 101 -8.27 -3.58 -31.75
C ARG A 101 -8.70 -4.96 -31.22
N ALA A 102 -8.00 -6.03 -31.61
CA ALA A 102 -8.26 -7.40 -31.15
C ALA A 102 -8.11 -7.52 -29.62
N TYR A 103 -7.04 -7.00 -29.05
CA TYR A 103 -6.83 -6.99 -27.59
C TYR A 103 -7.93 -6.19 -26.87
N LYS A 104 -8.36 -5.03 -27.40
CA LYS A 104 -9.44 -4.23 -26.80
C LYS A 104 -10.77 -4.99 -26.79
N GLN A 105 -11.09 -5.68 -27.89
CA GLN A 105 -12.28 -6.54 -27.98
C GLN A 105 -12.20 -7.71 -26.98
N ALA A 106 -11.07 -8.42 -26.93
CA ALA A 106 -10.85 -9.52 -25.99
C ALA A 106 -10.89 -9.05 -24.52
N LYS A 107 -10.37 -7.86 -24.23
CA LYS A 107 -10.38 -7.26 -22.88
C LYS A 107 -11.81 -6.95 -22.41
N ARG A 108 -12.71 -6.52 -23.29
CA ARG A 108 -14.15 -6.37 -22.97
C ARG A 108 -14.78 -7.69 -22.54
N GLN A 109 -14.35 -8.80 -23.16
CA GLN A 109 -14.83 -10.14 -22.86
C GLN A 109 -14.00 -10.86 -21.78
N ALA A 110 -13.08 -10.18 -21.08
CA ALA A 110 -12.13 -10.80 -20.16
C ALA A 110 -12.79 -11.66 -19.08
N THR A 111 -13.92 -11.19 -18.53
CA THR A 111 -14.68 -11.94 -17.51
C THR A 111 -15.23 -13.25 -18.05
N LYS A 112 -15.73 -13.27 -19.29
CA LYS A 112 -16.21 -14.48 -19.96
C LYS A 112 -15.04 -15.45 -20.22
N LEU A 113 -13.96 -14.95 -20.82
CA LEU A 113 -12.75 -15.74 -21.08
C LEU A 113 -12.17 -16.38 -19.80
N ARG A 114 -12.22 -15.66 -18.68
CA ARG A 114 -11.83 -16.19 -17.36
C ARG A 114 -12.76 -17.32 -16.91
N ARG A 115 -14.08 -17.12 -16.98
CA ARG A 115 -15.06 -18.13 -16.59
C ARG A 115 -14.88 -19.40 -17.41
N ASP A 116 -14.79 -19.26 -18.74
CA ASP A 116 -14.60 -20.39 -19.66
C ASP A 116 -13.31 -21.16 -19.39
N PHE A 117 -12.22 -20.45 -19.04
CA PHE A 117 -10.98 -21.10 -18.63
C PHE A 117 -11.14 -21.90 -17.33
N LEU A 118 -11.79 -21.30 -16.33
CA LEU A 118 -12.02 -21.96 -15.04
C LEU A 118 -12.95 -23.17 -15.18
N THR A 119 -14.00 -23.08 -16.00
CA THR A 119 -14.91 -24.22 -16.22
C THR A 119 -14.15 -25.41 -16.79
N VAL A 120 -13.37 -25.23 -17.86
CA VAL A 120 -12.54 -26.28 -18.47
C VAL A 120 -11.55 -26.88 -17.46
N GLN A 121 -10.84 -26.04 -16.70
CA GLN A 121 -9.91 -26.55 -15.67
C GLN A 121 -10.63 -27.35 -14.58
N THR A 122 -11.81 -26.90 -14.15
CA THR A 122 -12.59 -27.63 -13.14
C THR A 122 -13.14 -28.95 -13.67
N THR A 123 -13.57 -29.03 -14.93
CA THR A 123 -14.02 -30.29 -15.54
C THR A 123 -12.87 -31.28 -15.68
N ASP A 124 -11.69 -30.82 -16.11
CA ASP A 124 -10.50 -31.66 -16.23
C ASP A 124 -10.01 -32.15 -14.86
N ALA A 125 -10.05 -31.27 -13.86
CA ALA A 125 -9.71 -31.62 -12.50
C ALA A 125 -10.70 -32.64 -11.91
N LYS A 126 -12.01 -32.49 -12.17
CA LYS A 126 -13.01 -33.50 -11.78
C LYS A 126 -12.73 -34.88 -12.37
N LYS A 127 -12.33 -34.97 -13.64
CA LYS A 127 -11.95 -36.23 -14.31
C LYS A 127 -10.70 -36.88 -13.72
N LYS A 128 -9.80 -36.07 -13.15
CA LYS A 128 -8.51 -36.53 -12.60
C LYS A 128 -8.50 -36.64 -11.07
N LYS A 129 -9.57 -36.23 -10.37
CA LYS A 129 -9.59 -36.07 -8.90
C LYS A 129 -9.30 -37.36 -8.13
N TRP A 130 -9.61 -38.51 -8.71
CA TRP A 130 -9.38 -39.83 -8.13
C TRP A 130 -8.09 -40.51 -8.63
N LYS A 131 -7.32 -39.86 -9.52
CA LYS A 131 -6.12 -40.46 -10.12
C LYS A 131 -4.86 -40.28 -9.26
N SER A 132 -4.81 -39.24 -8.42
CA SER A 132 -3.73 -39.03 -7.44
C SER A 132 -4.06 -37.93 -6.43
N GLN A 133 -3.37 -37.94 -5.28
CA GLN A 133 -3.49 -36.91 -4.25
C GLN A 133 -3.18 -35.50 -4.78
N LYS A 134 -2.19 -35.37 -5.68
CA LYS A 134 -1.84 -34.10 -6.34
C LYS A 134 -2.98 -33.57 -7.22
N ALA A 135 -3.69 -34.45 -7.92
CA ALA A 135 -4.84 -34.08 -8.73
C ALA A 135 -6.05 -33.69 -7.86
N HIS A 136 -6.24 -34.36 -6.73
CA HIS A 136 -7.25 -34.01 -5.73
C HIS A 136 -7.01 -32.61 -5.14
N ASN A 137 -5.79 -32.31 -4.70
CA ASN A 137 -5.42 -31.00 -4.16
C ASN A 137 -5.59 -29.88 -5.19
N ARG A 138 -5.26 -30.14 -6.46
CA ARG A 138 -5.49 -29.19 -7.56
C ARG A 138 -6.98 -28.89 -7.77
N PHE A 139 -7.84 -29.90 -7.66
CA PHE A 139 -9.29 -29.73 -7.73
C PHE A 139 -9.82 -28.87 -6.57
N LEU A 140 -9.38 -29.15 -5.33
CA LEU A 140 -9.75 -28.36 -4.15
C LEU A 140 -9.33 -26.89 -4.29
N TRP A 141 -8.11 -26.64 -4.76
CA TRP A 141 -7.60 -25.29 -5.01
C TRP A 141 -8.44 -24.52 -6.04
N LEU A 142 -8.79 -25.15 -7.17
CA LEU A 142 -9.66 -24.54 -8.19
C LEU A 142 -11.06 -24.24 -7.66
N ARG A 143 -11.63 -25.15 -6.86
CA ARG A 143 -12.93 -24.96 -6.20
C ARG A 143 -12.88 -23.77 -5.25
N GLN A 144 -11.84 -23.66 -4.42
CA GLN A 144 -11.65 -22.54 -3.49
C GLN A 144 -11.49 -21.21 -4.24
N MET A 145 -10.77 -21.19 -5.36
CA MET A 145 -10.65 -19.99 -6.21
C MET A 145 -11.99 -19.55 -6.78
N LYS A 146 -12.80 -20.48 -7.29
CA LYS A 146 -14.16 -20.18 -7.78
C LYS A 146 -15.03 -19.58 -6.67
N GLN A 147 -15.00 -20.16 -5.47
CA GLN A 147 -15.73 -19.65 -4.30
C GLN A 147 -15.26 -18.23 -3.91
N ARG A 148 -13.95 -17.95 -3.94
CA ARG A 148 -13.41 -16.60 -3.67
C ARG A 148 -13.85 -15.57 -4.71
N GLU A 149 -13.89 -15.93 -5.99
CA GLU A 149 -14.39 -15.03 -7.05
C GLU A 149 -15.90 -14.76 -6.90
N GLU A 150 -16.71 -15.78 -6.60
CA GLU A 150 -18.14 -15.64 -6.34
C GLU A 150 -18.42 -14.80 -5.10
N ALA A 151 -17.67 -15.02 -4.02
CA ALA A 151 -17.77 -14.21 -2.81
C ALA A 151 -17.42 -12.74 -3.09
N ARG A 152 -16.38 -12.47 -3.88
CA ARG A 152 -16.04 -11.11 -4.33
C ARG A 152 -17.18 -10.49 -5.13
N ARG A 153 -17.75 -11.20 -6.12
CA ARG A 153 -18.89 -10.70 -6.90
C ARG A 153 -20.11 -10.41 -6.02
N ARG A 154 -20.45 -11.30 -5.09
CA ARG A 154 -21.55 -11.10 -4.12
C ARG A 154 -21.29 -9.87 -3.24
N ARG A 155 -20.07 -9.68 -2.74
CA ARG A 155 -19.69 -8.49 -1.96
C ARG A 155 -19.82 -7.20 -2.77
N CYS A 156 -19.34 -7.18 -4.01
CA CYS A 156 -19.49 -6.02 -4.91
C CYS A 156 -20.96 -5.73 -5.22
N ALA A 157 -21.77 -6.74 -5.53
CA ALA A 157 -23.19 -6.58 -5.82
C ALA A 157 -23.99 -6.07 -4.60
N GLN A 158 -23.62 -6.48 -3.39
CA GLN A 158 -24.21 -6.00 -2.14
C GLN A 158 -23.65 -4.64 -1.68
N GLN A 159 -22.76 -4.00 -2.46
CA GLN A 159 -22.00 -2.80 -2.05
C GLN A 159 -21.21 -2.97 -0.73
N LYS A 160 -21.02 -4.21 -0.27
CA LYS A 160 -20.28 -4.56 0.95
C LYS A 160 -18.77 -4.63 0.73
N ALA A 161 -18.24 -3.95 -0.30
CA ALA A 161 -16.80 -3.87 -0.54
C ALA A 161 -16.07 -3.20 0.64
N SER A 162 -16.77 -2.36 1.41
CA SER A 162 -16.27 -1.61 2.56
C SER A 162 -16.73 -2.13 3.93
N THR A 163 -17.64 -3.10 4.00
CA THR A 163 -18.38 -3.44 5.24
C THR A 163 -17.91 -4.75 5.87
N GLY A 164 -16.60 -4.97 5.89
CA GLY A 164 -15.98 -6.05 6.64
C GLY A 164 -15.56 -5.56 8.03
N GLY A 165 -16.51 -5.12 8.86
CA GLY A 165 -16.21 -4.73 10.23
C GLY A 165 -15.58 -5.88 11.02
N ILE A 166 -14.73 -5.54 11.99
CA ILE A 166 -14.16 -6.49 12.95
C ILE A 166 -15.31 -7.22 13.66
N ARG A 167 -15.26 -8.55 13.69
CA ARG A 167 -16.32 -9.39 14.27
C ARG A 167 -16.06 -9.80 15.71
N ALA A 168 -14.81 -9.71 16.16
CA ALA A 168 -14.42 -10.07 17.51
C ALA A 168 -13.15 -9.31 17.88
N ILE A 169 -13.02 -8.97 19.16
CA ILE A 169 -11.81 -8.42 19.76
C ILE A 169 -11.41 -9.28 20.96
N GLN A 170 -10.12 -9.28 21.29
CA GLN A 170 -9.61 -9.93 22.49
C GLN A 170 -9.21 -8.85 23.48
N ILE A 171 -9.74 -8.93 24.70
CA ILE A 171 -9.41 -8.00 25.78
C ILE A 171 -8.68 -8.78 26.87
N GLU A 172 -7.61 -8.21 27.39
CA GLU A 172 -6.90 -8.72 28.57
C GLU A 172 -7.65 -8.31 29.84
N GLU A 173 -8.17 -9.28 30.57
CA GLU A 173 -8.80 -9.08 31.86
C GLU A 173 -7.82 -9.50 32.97
N LYS A 174 -7.61 -8.63 33.96
CA LYS A 174 -6.81 -8.95 35.15
C LYS A 174 -7.69 -9.62 36.19
N LEU A 175 -7.38 -10.88 36.51
CA LEU A 175 -8.03 -11.60 37.59
C LEU A 175 -7.51 -11.13 38.97
N PRO A 176 -8.25 -11.39 40.06
CA PRO A 176 -7.86 -11.03 41.43
C PRO A 176 -6.46 -11.56 41.82
N ASP A 177 -6.05 -12.68 41.24
CA ASP A 177 -4.78 -13.35 41.52
C ASP A 177 -3.60 -12.82 40.67
N SER A 178 -3.73 -11.63 40.07
CA SER A 178 -2.70 -11.01 39.20
C SER A 178 -2.42 -11.75 37.88
N THR A 179 -3.16 -12.80 37.58
CA THR A 179 -3.12 -13.52 36.31
C THR A 179 -3.94 -12.80 35.24
N GLN A 180 -3.41 -12.75 34.01
CA GLN A 180 -4.11 -12.17 32.86
C GLN A 180 -4.84 -13.26 32.08
N GLN A 181 -6.11 -13.04 31.76
CA GLN A 181 -6.89 -13.90 30.88
C GLN A 181 -7.30 -13.13 29.63
N LEU A 182 -7.25 -13.80 28.46
CA LEU A 182 -7.75 -13.25 27.21
C LEU A 182 -9.22 -13.61 27.02
N LEU A 183 -10.10 -12.60 27.12
CA LEU A 183 -11.52 -12.74 26.84
C LEU A 183 -11.79 -12.42 25.36
N THR A 184 -12.41 -13.33 24.63
CA THR A 184 -12.84 -13.08 23.25
C THR A 184 -14.27 -12.54 23.23
N ILE A 185 -14.41 -11.27 22.89
CA ILE A 185 -15.71 -10.59 22.77
C ILE A 185 -16.16 -10.66 21.32
N THR A 186 -17.38 -11.15 21.08
CA THR A 186 -17.98 -11.27 19.73
C THR A 186 -19.23 -10.41 19.54
N ASP A 187 -19.78 -9.85 20.62
CA ASP A 187 -20.93 -8.95 20.53
C ASP A 187 -20.56 -7.60 19.89
N ARG A 188 -21.41 -7.10 19.00
CA ARG A 188 -21.12 -5.92 18.17
C ARG A 188 -21.04 -4.64 19.00
N ALA A 189 -21.88 -4.49 20.02
CA ALA A 189 -21.87 -3.29 20.86
C ALA A 189 -20.58 -3.25 21.69
N LEU A 190 -20.23 -4.38 22.32
CA LEU A 190 -19.01 -4.51 23.11
C LEU A 190 -17.73 -4.42 22.27
N VAL A 191 -17.72 -4.97 21.04
CA VAL A 191 -16.60 -4.80 20.09
C VAL A 191 -16.39 -3.32 19.76
N LYS A 192 -17.48 -2.58 19.51
CA LYS A 192 -17.38 -1.14 19.20
C LYS A 192 -16.84 -0.36 20.39
N GLU A 193 -17.34 -0.64 21.59
CA GLU A 193 -16.90 0.00 22.82
C GLU A 193 -15.43 -0.30 23.12
N GLY A 194 -15.01 -1.56 23.04
CA GLY A 194 -13.61 -1.94 23.23
C GLY A 194 -12.68 -1.26 22.21
N CYS A 195 -13.06 -1.16 20.94
CA CYS A 195 -12.30 -0.38 19.95
C CYS A 195 -12.26 1.12 20.28
N MET A 196 -13.33 1.70 20.83
CA MET A 196 -13.34 3.09 21.27
C MET A 196 -12.40 3.31 22.44
N GLN A 197 -12.42 2.41 23.42
CA GLN A 197 -11.54 2.46 24.60
C GLN A 197 -10.07 2.25 24.21
N GLU A 198 -9.77 1.31 23.32
CA GLU A 198 -8.41 1.09 22.84
C GLU A 198 -7.90 2.29 22.03
N ASN A 199 -8.73 2.86 21.15
CA ASN A 199 -8.39 4.10 20.46
C ASN A 199 -8.15 5.25 21.44
N ALA A 200 -9.04 5.43 22.43
CA ALA A 200 -8.87 6.44 23.46
C ALA A 200 -7.56 6.23 24.21
N ALA A 201 -7.27 5.01 24.67
CA ALA A 201 -6.03 4.66 25.35
C ALA A 201 -4.80 4.93 24.48
N TRP A 202 -4.85 4.61 23.17
CA TRP A 202 -3.78 4.91 22.22
C TRP A 202 -3.51 6.42 22.08
N TYR A 203 -4.57 7.22 21.94
CA TYR A 203 -4.42 8.69 21.85
C TYR A 203 -4.06 9.34 23.19
N ASP A 204 -4.42 8.69 24.30
CA ASP A 204 -4.16 9.18 25.66
C ASP A 204 -2.85 8.63 26.26
N GLN A 205 -2.05 7.88 25.48
CA GLN A 205 -0.69 7.43 25.87
C GLN A 205 0.22 8.59 26.29
N THR A 206 -0.08 9.80 25.82
CA THR A 206 0.67 11.01 26.18
C THR A 206 0.27 11.59 27.54
N ARG A 207 -0.88 11.19 28.10
CA ARG A 207 -1.40 11.62 29.41
C ARG A 207 -1.34 10.52 30.47
N ALA A 208 -1.45 9.25 30.10
CA ALA A 208 -1.50 8.12 31.03
C ALA A 208 -0.75 6.89 30.49
N PRO A 209 -0.15 6.05 31.36
CA PRO A 209 -0.03 6.20 32.81
C PRO A 209 1.06 7.19 33.26
N TYR A 210 1.95 7.61 32.34
CA TYR A 210 2.99 8.58 32.60
C TYR A 210 2.80 9.78 31.67
N THR A 211 2.47 10.93 32.26
CA THR A 211 2.30 12.18 31.53
C THR A 211 3.60 12.57 30.84
N THR A 212 3.55 12.72 29.52
CA THR A 212 4.68 13.28 28.75
C THR A 212 4.86 14.76 29.08
N PRO A 213 6.08 15.30 29.06
CA PRO A 213 6.32 16.68 29.49
C PRO A 213 5.43 17.76 28.84
N PRO A 214 5.12 17.71 27.52
CA PRO A 214 4.19 18.67 26.91
C PRO A 214 2.74 18.59 27.43
N MET A 215 2.37 17.44 28.00
CA MET A 215 1.05 17.18 28.58
C MET A 215 1.01 17.42 30.09
N ALA A 216 2.13 17.81 30.71
CA ALA A 216 2.23 18.21 32.10
C ALA A 216 2.13 19.74 32.24
N GLU A 217 1.67 20.22 33.38
CA GLU A 217 1.72 21.65 33.70
C GLU A 217 3.16 22.08 34.02
N PRO A 218 3.58 23.30 33.62
CA PRO A 218 2.78 24.36 33.02
C PRO A 218 2.63 24.29 31.48
N LEU A 219 3.33 23.36 30.81
CA LEU A 219 3.40 23.33 29.34
C LEU A 219 2.04 23.08 28.69
N TYR A 220 1.25 22.20 29.28
CA TYR A 220 -0.07 21.83 28.74
C TYR A 220 -1.00 23.04 28.62
N SER A 221 -1.17 23.82 29.70
CA SER A 221 -2.03 25.00 29.66
C SER A 221 -1.48 26.08 28.73
N ILE A 222 -0.17 26.32 28.73
CA ILE A 222 0.43 27.37 27.90
C ILE A 222 0.30 27.05 26.41
N HIS A 223 0.56 25.81 25.99
CA HIS A 223 0.42 25.42 24.59
C HIS A 223 -1.04 25.27 24.19
N ARG A 224 -1.94 24.88 25.10
CA ARG A 224 -3.38 24.81 24.79
C ARG A 224 -4.02 26.18 24.61
N ALA A 225 -3.69 27.15 25.46
CA ALA A 225 -4.29 28.49 25.40
C ALA A 225 -3.93 29.25 24.11
N GLN A 226 -2.77 28.94 23.53
CA GLN A 226 -2.21 29.62 22.37
C GLN A 226 -1.56 28.59 21.42
N ALA A 227 -2.41 27.67 20.94
CA ALA A 227 -2.01 26.48 20.19
C ALA A 227 -1.23 26.74 18.90
N GLU A 228 -1.37 27.93 18.30
CA GLU A 228 -0.65 28.27 17.07
C GLU A 228 0.55 29.20 17.31
N SER A 229 0.42 30.16 18.22
CA SER A 229 1.48 31.17 18.44
C SER A 229 2.65 30.64 19.26
N ASN A 230 2.39 29.83 20.29
CA ASN A 230 3.44 29.36 21.20
C ASN A 230 4.38 28.34 20.56
N PRO A 231 3.90 27.33 19.81
CA PRO A 231 4.79 26.44 19.07
C PRO A 231 5.64 27.20 18.07
N THR A 232 5.05 28.15 17.33
CA THR A 232 5.77 28.95 16.33
C THR A 232 6.85 29.81 16.99
N ALA A 233 6.53 30.49 18.09
CA ALA A 233 7.50 31.25 18.87
C ALA A 233 8.62 30.37 19.46
N LEU A 234 8.30 29.12 19.85
CA LEU A 234 9.29 28.15 20.32
C LEU A 234 10.25 27.76 19.20
N LEU A 235 9.73 27.42 18.02
CA LEU A 235 10.53 27.06 16.85
C LEU A 235 11.42 28.23 16.38
N GLU A 236 10.93 29.47 16.47
CA GLU A 236 11.70 30.67 16.13
C GLU A 236 12.67 31.10 17.25
N GLY A 237 12.63 30.45 18.42
CA GLY A 237 13.46 30.78 19.56
C GLY A 237 13.07 32.07 20.31
N ARG A 238 11.87 32.61 20.05
CA ARG A 238 11.30 33.79 20.73
C ARG A 238 10.52 33.45 22.00
N TYR A 239 10.27 32.17 22.24
CA TYR A 239 9.52 31.69 23.41
C TYR A 239 10.42 31.57 24.65
N SER A 240 10.04 32.22 25.75
CA SER A 240 10.67 32.09 27.07
C SER A 240 10.15 30.86 27.79
N LEU A 241 11.03 29.90 28.07
CA LEU A 241 10.68 28.68 28.81
C LEU A 241 10.45 29.00 30.30
N PRO A 242 9.40 28.45 30.94
CA PRO A 242 9.21 28.56 32.38
C PRO A 242 10.37 27.93 33.18
N ASP A 243 10.78 28.59 34.27
CA ASP A 243 11.87 28.13 35.14
C ASP A 243 11.56 26.84 35.91
N LEU A 244 10.27 26.50 36.04
CA LEU A 244 9.80 25.32 36.78
C LEU A 244 9.95 24.00 36.01
N LEU A 245 10.45 24.03 34.77
CA LEU A 245 10.59 22.84 33.94
C LEU A 245 11.80 22.00 34.34
N ASP A 246 11.68 20.68 34.19
CA ASP A 246 12.82 19.82 34.40
C ASP A 246 13.94 20.09 33.37
N PRO A 247 15.20 19.82 33.72
CA PRO A 247 16.34 20.12 32.84
C PRO A 247 16.28 19.41 31.49
N ALA A 248 15.72 18.21 31.42
CA ALA A 248 15.65 17.42 30.20
C ALA A 248 14.62 18.02 29.23
N THR A 249 13.45 18.41 29.74
CA THR A 249 12.41 19.09 28.96
C THR A 249 12.89 20.46 28.47
N THR A 250 13.59 21.20 29.32
CA THR A 250 14.19 22.49 28.96
C THR A 250 15.20 22.32 27.82
N ALA A 251 16.10 21.34 27.92
CA ALA A 251 17.06 21.03 26.86
C ALA A 251 16.36 20.61 25.57
N PHE A 252 15.36 19.73 25.64
CA PHE A 252 14.59 19.28 24.48
C PHE A 252 13.93 20.45 23.73
N LEU A 253 13.18 21.29 24.45
CA LEU A 253 12.47 22.43 23.86
C LEU A 253 13.45 23.46 23.27
N SER A 254 14.62 23.63 23.87
CA SER A 254 15.68 24.49 23.33
C SER A 254 16.23 24.00 21.98
N HIS A 255 16.25 22.68 21.77
CA HIS A 255 16.69 22.04 20.54
C HIS A 255 15.62 21.96 19.44
N CYS A 256 14.34 22.18 19.76
CA CYS A 256 13.27 22.22 18.75
C CYS A 256 13.35 23.45 17.82
N ARG A 257 14.21 24.42 18.12
CA ARG A 257 14.37 25.64 17.31
C ARG A 257 14.77 25.33 15.87
N PHE A 258 14.29 26.13 14.93
CA PHE A 258 14.74 26.07 13.54
C PHE A 258 16.25 26.25 13.47
N HIS A 259 16.90 25.34 12.76
CA HIS A 259 18.32 25.45 12.51
C HIS A 259 18.59 26.61 11.56
N LYS A 260 19.59 27.45 11.87
CA LYS A 260 19.93 28.63 11.06
C LYS A 260 20.25 28.29 9.60
N ASP A 261 20.76 27.10 9.36
CA ASP A 261 21.18 26.64 8.02
C ASP A 261 20.07 25.95 7.21
N HIS A 262 18.87 25.78 7.79
CA HIS A 262 17.74 25.15 7.11
C HIS A 262 16.66 26.18 6.80
N LEU A 263 16.39 26.37 5.52
CA LEU A 263 15.24 27.15 5.08
C LEU A 263 13.96 26.44 5.52
N PRO A 264 13.02 27.12 6.19
CA PRO A 264 11.73 26.54 6.53
C PRO A 264 11.03 26.10 5.24
N VAL A 265 10.54 24.87 5.24
CA VAL A 265 9.69 24.38 4.15
C VAL A 265 8.37 25.14 4.24
N HIS A 266 8.01 25.90 3.20
CA HIS A 266 6.71 26.54 3.13
C HIS A 266 5.62 25.46 3.15
N LEU A 267 4.85 25.42 4.23
CA LEU A 267 3.72 24.50 4.42
C LEU A 267 2.48 24.94 3.61
N GLU A 268 2.45 26.19 3.17
CA GLU A 268 1.35 26.74 2.39
C GLU A 268 1.50 26.39 0.91
N VAL A 269 0.60 25.54 0.42
CA VAL A 269 0.47 25.26 -1.02
C VAL A 269 -0.29 26.42 -1.64
N THR A 270 0.37 27.22 -2.47
CA THR A 270 -0.30 28.32 -3.17
C THR A 270 -1.31 27.78 -4.18
N THR A 271 -2.32 28.58 -4.53
CA THR A 271 -3.29 28.23 -5.57
C THR A 271 -2.60 27.94 -6.91
N SER A 272 -1.49 28.66 -7.19
CA SER A 272 -0.68 28.46 -8.39
C SER A 272 0.05 27.11 -8.39
N ASP A 273 0.60 26.69 -7.25
CA ASP A 273 1.25 25.38 -7.10
C ASP A 273 0.24 24.25 -7.23
N HIS A 274 -0.96 24.42 -6.66
CA HIS A 274 -2.06 23.48 -6.78
C HIS A 274 -2.46 23.29 -8.25
N VAL A 275 -2.70 24.38 -8.99
CA VAL A 275 -3.05 24.33 -10.42
C VAL A 275 -1.93 23.68 -11.24
N TYR A 276 -0.67 24.06 -10.99
CA TYR A 276 0.48 23.49 -11.66
C TYR A 276 0.61 21.98 -11.42
N PHE A 277 0.47 21.53 -10.17
CA PHE A 277 0.51 20.12 -9.81
C PHE A 277 -0.60 19.31 -10.48
N TRP A 278 -1.83 19.83 -10.50
CA TRP A 278 -2.97 19.15 -11.12
C TRP A 278 -2.92 19.17 -12.64
N SER A 279 -2.36 20.20 -13.26
CA SER A 279 -2.17 20.25 -14.72
C SER A 279 -1.26 19.13 -15.26
N ARG A 280 -0.38 18.57 -14.42
CA ARG A 280 0.49 17.44 -14.77
C ARG A 280 -0.14 16.07 -14.50
N ASN A 281 -1.29 16.01 -13.83
CA ASN A 281 -1.98 14.77 -13.52
C ASN A 281 -3.19 14.57 -14.46
N PRO A 282 -3.39 13.38 -15.03
CA PRO A 282 -4.55 13.12 -15.89
C PRO A 282 -5.85 13.20 -15.07
N GLU A 283 -6.93 13.68 -15.70
CA GLU A 283 -8.25 13.94 -15.07
C GLU A 283 -8.89 12.71 -14.40
N ASP A 284 -8.42 11.50 -14.71
CA ASP A 284 -8.87 10.24 -14.11
C ASP A 284 -8.14 9.87 -12.81
N LYS A 285 -7.14 10.66 -12.38
CA LYS A 285 -6.60 10.62 -11.01
C LYS A 285 -7.49 11.45 -10.08
N GLY A 286 -8.43 10.80 -9.42
CA GLY A 286 -9.19 11.42 -8.34
C GLY A 286 -8.32 11.73 -7.12
N SER A 287 -8.48 12.92 -6.55
CA SER A 287 -8.06 13.24 -5.19
C SER A 287 -9.04 12.58 -4.20
N GLU A 288 -8.71 11.40 -3.69
CA GLU A 288 -9.38 10.93 -2.49
C GLU A 288 -8.81 11.70 -1.27
N PRO A 289 -9.64 12.11 -0.30
CA PRO A 289 -9.24 12.98 0.82
C PRO A 289 -8.23 12.36 1.80
N HIS A 290 -7.75 11.14 1.56
CA HIS A 290 -6.88 10.40 2.49
C HIS A 290 -5.41 10.38 2.08
N GLY A 291 -5.01 11.10 1.01
CA GLY A 291 -3.59 11.39 0.73
C GLY A 291 -2.67 10.17 0.54
N LEU A 292 -3.20 8.95 0.51
CA LEU A 292 -2.46 7.72 0.31
C LEU A 292 -2.50 7.37 -1.17
N HIS A 293 -1.64 8.04 -1.94
CA HIS A 293 -1.26 7.53 -3.25
C HIS A 293 -0.21 6.41 -3.10
N ASN A 294 -0.41 5.39 -3.95
CA ASN A 294 0.39 4.18 -4.12
C ASN A 294 1.88 4.40 -4.37
#